data_AF-A0A7K3ZYH7-F1
#
_entry.id   AF-A0A7K3ZYH7-F1
#
_cell.length_a   1.000
_cell.length_b   1.000
_cell.length_c   1.000
_cell.angle_alpha   90.00
_cell.angle_beta   90.00
_cell.angle_gamma   90.00
#
_symmetry.space_group_name_H-M   'P 1'
#
loop_
_entity.id
_entity.type
_entity.pdbx_description
1 polymer ?
#
loop_
_entity_poly.entity_id
_entity_poly.type
_entity_poly.pdbx_seq_one_letter_code
_entity_poly.pdbx_strand_id
1 'polypeptide(L)'
;MVSEIGVKLSDFEQAPRAAEELEYRLNKETSSWQEFSREIARFVSTQSRINLIFFSMILLISGFVIANTTIMIISRRTREIGIMMAMGASRRSILKIFLMESLLLALPGGILGSLVGLAVGRMIATFGPSGFGGVALSFDLRHDLIGYSILFALGLNFLAGLYPAVRASDLDPVQAIASE
;
A
#
# COMPACT_ATOMS: atom_id res chain seq x y z
N MET A 1 31.50 40.20 -1.33
CA MET A 1 31.98 38.88 -0.89
C MET A 1 30.80 37.94 -0.94
N VAL A 2 30.91 36.81 -1.63
CA VAL A 2 29.85 35.78 -1.66
C VAL A 2 30.10 34.85 -0.48
N SER A 3 29.20 34.81 0.49
CA SER A 3 29.36 33.99 1.70
C SER A 3 28.84 32.55 1.53
N GLU A 4 27.93 32.30 0.59
CA GLU A 4 27.33 30.98 0.37
C GLU A 4 26.85 30.82 -1.08
N ILE A 5 26.95 29.60 -1.63
CA ILE A 5 26.41 29.23 -2.94
C ILE A 5 25.49 28.02 -2.72
N GLY A 6 24.18 28.23 -2.87
CA GLY A 6 23.18 27.16 -2.77
C GLY A 6 23.00 26.43 -4.09
N VAL A 7 23.16 25.11 -4.09
CA VAL A 7 22.86 24.25 -5.25
C VAL A 7 21.54 23.52 -4.98
N LYS A 8 20.55 23.77 -5.84
CA LYS A 8 19.23 23.12 -5.74
C LYS A 8 19.25 21.78 -6.47
N LEU A 9 19.01 20.69 -5.74
CA LEU A 9 18.85 19.35 -6.31
C LEU A 9 17.38 19.07 -6.62
N SER A 10 17.13 18.32 -7.69
CA SER A 10 15.79 17.83 -8.04
C SER A 10 15.29 16.77 -7.06
N ASP A 11 16.20 16.07 -6.39
CA ASP A 11 15.94 15.03 -5.41
C ASP A 11 16.66 15.36 -4.09
N PHE A 12 15.88 15.59 -3.03
CA PHE A 12 16.38 16.00 -1.73
C PHE A 12 17.01 14.83 -0.94
N GLU A 13 16.67 13.58 -1.28
CA GLU A 13 17.21 12.36 -0.65
C GLU A 13 18.66 12.10 -1.07
N GLN A 14 19.08 12.60 -2.24
CA GLN A 14 20.44 12.45 -2.76
C GLN A 14 21.40 13.53 -2.25
N ALA A 15 20.91 14.50 -1.47
CA ALA A 15 21.71 15.59 -0.93
C ALA A 15 23.01 15.18 -0.21
N PRO A 16 23.07 14.11 0.62
CA PRO A 16 24.32 13.71 1.25
C PRO A 16 25.35 13.15 0.24
N ARG A 17 24.91 12.36 -0.76
CA ARG A 17 25.80 11.83 -1.80
C ARG A 17 26.31 12.93 -2.73
N ALA A 18 25.44 13.88 -3.07
CA ALA A 18 25.81 15.03 -3.88
C ALA A 18 26.78 15.97 -3.15
N ALA A 19 26.63 16.13 -1.83
CA ALA A 19 27.58 16.87 -1.01
C ALA A 19 28.97 16.21 -1.03
N GLU A 20 29.05 14.89 -0.81
CA GLU A 20 30.32 14.15 -0.82
C GLU A 20 31.04 14.21 -2.19
N GLU A 21 30.30 14.09 -3.30
CA GLU A 21 30.83 14.24 -4.66
C GLU A 21 31.34 15.67 -4.94
N LEU A 22 30.64 16.68 -4.44
CA LEU A 22 31.02 18.08 -4.62
C LEU A 22 32.20 18.46 -3.73
N GLU A 23 32.28 17.94 -2.51
CA GLU A 23 33.43 18.10 -1.62
C GLU A 23 34.69 17.52 -2.25
N TYR A 24 34.59 16.32 -2.83
CA TYR A 24 35.71 15.67 -3.52
C TYR A 24 36.18 16.46 -4.76
N ARG A 25 35.26 17.02 -5.55
CA ARG A 25 35.59 17.75 -6.79
C ARG A 25 36.05 19.19 -6.55
N LEU A 26 35.51 19.85 -5.54
CA LEU A 26 35.74 21.28 -5.29
C LEU A 26 36.72 21.54 -4.14
N ASN A 27 37.06 20.52 -3.34
CA ASN A 27 37.94 20.60 -2.17
C ASN A 27 37.56 21.78 -1.24
N LYS A 28 36.25 21.97 -1.06
CA LYS A 28 35.63 23.00 -0.23
C LYS A 28 34.60 22.33 0.66
N GLU A 29 34.45 22.79 1.90
CA GLU A 29 33.41 22.33 2.82
C GLU A 29 32.03 22.51 2.17
N THR A 30 31.33 21.40 1.93
CA THR A 30 29.95 21.39 1.45
C THR A 30 29.07 20.73 2.49
N SER A 31 28.10 21.47 3.02
CA SER A 31 27.15 20.92 4.00
C SER A 31 25.84 20.56 3.31
N SER A 32 25.29 19.39 3.64
CA SER A 32 23.95 19.02 3.16
C SER A 32 22.87 19.76 3.94
N TRP A 33 21.65 19.86 3.40
CA TRP A 33 20.52 20.45 4.13
C TRP A 33 20.23 19.73 5.46
N GLN A 34 20.61 18.44 5.58
CA GLN A 34 20.45 17.65 6.80
C GLN A 34 21.45 18.05 7.87
N GLU A 35 22.66 18.47 7.48
CA GLU A 35 23.68 18.97 8.40
C GLU A 35 23.41 20.41 8.83
N PHE A 36 22.94 21.23 7.89
CA PHE A 36 22.54 22.61 8.16
C PHE A 36 21.35 22.68 9.13
N SER A 37 20.36 21.80 8.94
CA SER A 37 19.14 21.73 9.77
C SER A 37 18.90 20.33 10.34
N ARG A 38 19.84 19.85 11.18
CA ARG A 38 19.76 18.53 11.83
C ARG A 38 18.46 18.26 12.56
N GLU A 39 17.83 19.31 13.11
CA GLU A 39 16.54 19.19 13.80
C GLU A 39 15.39 18.85 12.83
N ILE A 40 15.33 19.50 11.66
CA ILE A 40 14.35 19.21 10.61
C ILE A 40 14.56 17.80 10.06
N ALA A 41 15.81 17.40 9.81
CA ALA A 41 16.12 16.05 9.33
C ALA A 41 15.72 14.95 10.35
N ARG A 42 15.92 15.20 11.65
CA ARG A 42 15.46 14.30 12.73
C ARG A 42 13.94 14.22 12.79
N PHE A 43 13.25 15.35 12.64
CA PHE A 43 11.78 15.38 12.62
C PHE A 43 11.21 14.59 11.43
N VAL A 44 11.71 14.83 10.22
CA VAL A 44 11.27 14.13 9.00
C VAL A 44 11.55 12.62 9.10
N SER A 45 12.76 12.21 9.52
CA SER A 45 13.09 10.79 9.65
C SER A 45 12.28 10.08 10.76
N THR A 46 12.01 10.76 11.87
CA THR A 46 11.13 10.22 12.94
C THR A 46 9.70 10.07 12.45
N GLN A 47 9.18 11.08 11.75
CA GLN A 47 7.85 11.04 11.15
C GLN A 47 7.71 9.90 10.13
N SER A 48 8.71 9.70 9.26
CA SER A 48 8.73 8.60 8.29
C SER A 48 8.68 7.23 8.97
N ARG A 49 9.40 7.04 10.08
CA ARG A 49 9.37 5.80 10.86
C ARG A 49 7.99 5.54 11.48
N ILE A 50 7.36 6.59 12.02
CA ILE A 50 6.01 6.50 12.57
C ILE A 50 5.01 6.10 11.49
N ASN A 51 5.04 6.78 10.33
CA ASN A 51 4.17 6.45 9.19
C ASN A 51 4.36 5.01 8.71
N LEU A 52 5.61 4.52 8.65
CA LEU A 52 5.91 3.14 8.26
C LEU A 52 5.23 2.13 9.20
N ILE A 53 5.31 2.35 10.51
CA ILE A 53 4.66 1.50 11.52
C ILE A 53 3.14 1.55 11.33
N PHE A 54 2.55 2.75 11.20
CA PHE A 54 1.11 2.90 11.00
C PHE A 54 0.61 2.18 9.74
N PHE A 55 1.27 2.36 8.60
CA PHE A 55 0.89 1.67 7.37
C PHE A 55 1.05 0.15 7.45
N SER A 56 2.07 -0.33 8.16
CA SER A 56 2.24 -1.77 8.39
C SER A 56 1.07 -2.35 9.21
N MET A 57 0.61 -1.66 10.24
CA MET A 57 -0.55 -2.08 11.04
C MET A 57 -1.83 -2.08 10.23
N ILE A 58 -2.07 -1.03 9.44
CA ILE A 58 -3.24 -0.95 8.56
C ILE A 58 -3.25 -2.12 7.59
N LEU A 59 -2.11 -2.43 6.97
CA LEU A 59 -1.99 -3.57 6.04
C LEU A 59 -2.32 -4.90 6.72
N LEU A 60 -1.80 -5.13 7.94
CA LEU A 60 -2.09 -6.34 8.70
C LEU A 60 -3.58 -6.47 9.04
N ILE A 61 -4.20 -5.39 9.53
CA ILE A 61 -5.62 -5.37 9.89
C ILE A 61 -6.48 -5.57 8.65
N SER A 62 -6.19 -4.87 7.55
CA SER A 62 -6.91 -5.02 6.28
C SER A 62 -6.81 -6.44 5.74
N GLY A 63 -5.62 -7.05 5.75
CA GLY A 63 -5.43 -8.44 5.34
C GLY A 63 -6.23 -9.41 6.20
N PHE A 64 -6.24 -9.21 7.52
CA PHE A 64 -7.03 -10.01 8.45
C PHE A 64 -8.54 -9.90 8.19
N VAL A 65 -9.04 -8.68 7.96
CA VAL A 65 -10.45 -8.43 7.62
C VAL A 65 -10.83 -9.16 6.33
N ILE A 66 -10.03 -9.02 5.28
CA ILE A 66 -10.26 -9.70 3.99
C ILE A 66 -10.30 -11.21 4.20
N ALA A 67 -9.28 -11.78 4.86
CA ALA A 67 -9.21 -13.21 5.10
C ALA A 67 -10.43 -13.72 5.88
N ASN A 68 -10.81 -13.03 6.96
CA ASN A 68 -11.97 -13.41 7.78
C ASN A 68 -13.28 -13.37 6.97
N THR A 69 -13.48 -12.34 6.16
CA THR A 69 -14.66 -12.23 5.29
C THR A 69 -14.68 -13.35 4.25
N THR A 70 -13.56 -13.65 3.60
CA THR A 70 -13.50 -14.73 2.62
C THR A 70 -13.76 -16.09 3.26
N ILE A 71 -13.22 -16.36 4.46
CA ILE A 71 -13.53 -17.58 5.23
C ILE A 71 -15.02 -17.68 5.50
N MET A 72 -15.66 -16.59 5.93
CA MET A 72 -17.11 -16.56 6.17
C MET A 72 -17.90 -16.89 4.89
N ILE A 73 -17.52 -16.30 3.75
CA ILE A 73 -18.19 -16.56 2.46
C ILE A 73 -18.05 -18.02 2.05
N ILE A 74 -16.83 -18.58 2.16
CA ILE A 74 -16.57 -20.00 1.85
C ILE A 74 -17.42 -20.91 2.73
N SER A 75 -17.47 -20.64 4.04
CA SER A 75 -18.24 -21.46 4.98
C SER A 75 -19.73 -21.53 4.61
N ARG A 76 -20.29 -20.44 4.08
CA ARG A 76 -21.69 -20.39 3.61
C ARG A 76 -21.92 -21.14 2.30
N ARG A 77 -20.88 -21.37 1.50
CA ARG A 77 -20.94 -22.06 0.20
C ARG A 77 -20.29 -23.46 0.23
N THR A 78 -19.99 -24.00 1.41
CA THR A 78 -19.30 -25.30 1.58
C THR A 78 -19.95 -26.43 0.77
N ARG A 79 -21.29 -26.54 0.79
CA ARG A 79 -22.04 -27.56 0.04
C ARG A 79 -21.92 -27.39 -1.48
N GLU A 80 -21.96 -26.16 -1.99
CA GLU A 80 -21.77 -25.88 -3.43
C GLU A 80 -20.37 -26.30 -3.88
N ILE A 81 -19.35 -26.04 -3.05
CA ILE A 81 -17.97 -26.47 -3.30
C ILE A 81 -17.86 -28.00 -3.28
N GLY A 82 -18.53 -28.66 -2.33
CA GLY A 82 -18.62 -30.13 -2.26
C GLY A 82 -19.24 -30.74 -3.52
N ILE A 83 -20.34 -30.17 -4.02
CA ILE A 83 -20.99 -30.60 -5.27
C ILE A 83 -20.06 -30.39 -6.47
N MET A 84 -19.36 -29.26 -6.57
CA MET A 84 -18.37 -29.03 -7.63
C MET A 84 -17.25 -30.08 -7.61
N MET A 85 -16.72 -30.41 -6.43
CA MET A 85 -15.69 -31.46 -6.28
C MET A 85 -16.21 -32.84 -6.66
N ALA A 86 -17.46 -33.18 -6.29
CA ALA A 86 -18.08 -34.44 -6.66
C ALA A 86 -18.31 -34.58 -8.18
N MET A 87 -18.52 -33.46 -8.88
CA MET A 87 -18.58 -33.41 -10.35
C MET A 87 -17.19 -33.48 -11.01
N GLY A 88 -16.11 -33.57 -10.24
CA GLY A 88 -14.74 -33.72 -10.75
C GLY A 88 -13.94 -32.42 -10.82
N ALA A 89 -14.38 -31.32 -10.18
CA ALA A 89 -13.57 -30.11 -10.09
C ALA A 89 -12.27 -30.38 -9.32
N SER A 90 -11.12 -30.09 -9.95
CA SER A 90 -9.83 -30.21 -9.28
C SER A 90 -9.65 -29.13 -8.20
N ARG A 91 -8.85 -29.42 -7.17
CA ARG A 91 -8.47 -28.45 -6.12
C ARG A 91 -7.91 -27.15 -6.70
N ARG A 92 -7.14 -27.24 -7.78
CA ARG A 92 -6.58 -26.08 -8.51
C ARG A 92 -7.67 -25.22 -9.17
N SER A 93 -8.74 -25.85 -9.66
CA SER A 93 -9.87 -25.11 -10.24
C SER A 93 -10.58 -24.31 -9.16
N ILE A 94 -10.81 -24.91 -7.99
CA ILE A 94 -11.45 -24.26 -6.85
C ILE A 94 -10.59 -23.10 -6.34
N LEU A 95 -9.29 -23.33 -6.18
CA LEU A 95 -8.35 -22.28 -5.81
C LEU A 95 -8.41 -21.08 -6.78
N LYS A 96 -8.40 -21.34 -8.09
CA LYS A 96 -8.48 -20.28 -9.11
C LYS A 96 -9.79 -19.49 -9.05
N ILE A 97 -10.91 -20.17 -8.81
CA ILE A 97 -12.22 -19.52 -8.67
C ILE A 97 -12.19 -18.52 -7.52
N PHE A 98 -11.75 -18.94 -6.33
CA PHE A 98 -11.72 -18.06 -5.17
C PHE A 98 -10.68 -16.94 -5.31
N LEU A 99 -9.51 -17.20 -5.90
CA LEU A 99 -8.53 -16.16 -6.18
C LEU A 99 -9.06 -15.13 -7.19
N MET A 100 -9.79 -15.56 -8.22
CA MET A 100 -10.46 -14.64 -9.14
C MET A 100 -11.57 -13.86 -8.43
N GLU A 101 -12.35 -14.47 -7.54
CA GLU A 101 -13.36 -13.76 -6.74
C GLU A 101 -12.71 -12.68 -5.86
N SER A 102 -11.59 -12.99 -5.19
CA SER A 102 -10.82 -12.00 -4.42
C SER A 102 -10.27 -10.86 -5.29
N LEU A 103 -9.75 -11.16 -6.48
CA LEU A 103 -9.26 -10.14 -7.41
C LEU A 103 -10.39 -9.26 -7.98
N LEU A 104 -11.54 -9.86 -8.28
CA LEU A 104 -12.73 -9.13 -8.75
C LEU A 104 -13.27 -8.19 -7.67
N LEU A 105 -13.21 -8.57 -6.40
CA LEU A 105 -13.56 -7.71 -5.27
C LEU A 105 -12.54 -6.59 -5.04
N ALA A 106 -11.26 -6.82 -5.36
CA ALA A 106 -10.19 -5.84 -5.21
C ALA A 106 -10.30 -4.68 -6.19
N LEU A 107 -10.81 -4.89 -7.41
CA LEU A 107 -10.96 -3.84 -8.42
C LEU A 107 -11.85 -2.68 -7.97
N PRO A 108 -13.14 -2.88 -7.60
CA PRO A 108 -13.99 -1.79 -7.12
C PRO A 108 -13.46 -1.20 -5.81
N GLY A 109 -12.86 -2.00 -4.93
CA GLY A 109 -12.21 -1.51 -3.71
C GLY A 109 -11.04 -0.57 -4.01
N GLY A 110 -10.18 -0.93 -4.96
CA GLY A 110 -9.05 -0.10 -5.41
C GLY A 110 -9.51 1.18 -6.10
N ILE A 111 -10.53 1.11 -6.95
CA ILE A 111 -11.09 2.29 -7.64
C ILE A 111 -11.72 3.24 -6.62
N LEU A 112 -12.63 2.74 -5.77
CA LEU A 112 -13.32 3.56 -4.77
C LEU A 112 -12.34 4.12 -3.74
N GLY A 113 -11.42 3.29 -3.24
CA GLY A 113 -10.38 3.72 -2.31
C GLY A 113 -9.49 4.81 -2.90
N SER A 114 -9.10 4.67 -4.19
CA SER A 114 -8.33 5.69 -4.88
C SER A 114 -9.13 6.98 -5.04
N LEU A 115 -10.39 6.93 -5.48
CA LEU A 115 -11.25 8.11 -5.61
C LEU A 115 -11.43 8.85 -4.29
N VAL A 116 -11.67 8.12 -3.20
CA VAL A 116 -11.77 8.70 -1.84
C VAL A 116 -10.44 9.31 -1.42
N GLY A 117 -9.32 8.61 -1.63
CA GLY A 117 -7.99 9.14 -1.33
C GLY A 117 -7.67 10.42 -2.10
N LEU A 118 -8.03 10.49 -3.38
CA LEU A 118 -7.88 11.69 -4.19
C LEU A 118 -8.76 12.86 -3.70
N ALA A 119 -10.01 12.57 -3.32
CA ALA A 119 -10.93 13.57 -2.80
C ALA A 119 -10.42 14.15 -1.47
N VAL A 120 -10.01 13.28 -0.54
CA VAL A 120 -9.42 13.69 0.74
C VAL A 120 -8.12 14.45 0.52
N GLY A 121 -7.25 13.97 -0.37
CA GLY A 121 -6.01 14.63 -0.72
C GLY A 121 -6.21 16.05 -1.26
N ARG A 122 -7.17 16.24 -2.18
CA ARG A 122 -7.55 17.57 -2.67
C ARG A 122 -8.14 18.47 -1.59
N MET A 123 -8.94 17.91 -0.68
CA MET A 123 -9.51 18.64 0.43
C MET A 123 -8.40 19.14 1.37
N ILE A 124 -7.44 18.28 1.72
CA ILE A 124 -6.27 18.66 2.52
C ILE A 124 -5.41 19.69 1.79
N ALA A 125 -5.20 19.56 0.48
CA ALA A 125 -4.42 20.53 -0.30
C ALA A 125 -5.08 21.91 -0.34
N THR A 126 -6.41 21.97 -0.42
CA THR A 126 -7.17 23.23 -0.50
C THR A 126 -7.32 23.92 0.86
N PHE A 127 -7.57 23.15 1.93
CA PHE A 127 -7.83 23.67 3.27
C PHE A 127 -6.61 23.63 4.22
N GLY A 128 -5.56 22.92 3.86
CA GLY A 128 -4.33 22.79 4.65
C GLY A 128 -3.52 24.08 4.78
N PRO A 129 -3.34 24.90 3.72
CA PRO A 129 -2.53 26.12 3.79
C PRO A 129 -3.07 27.17 4.78
N SER A 130 -4.39 27.21 4.99
CA SER A 130 -5.03 28.13 5.95
C SER A 130 -4.95 27.66 7.41
N GLY A 131 -4.71 26.36 7.67
CA GLY A 131 -4.57 25.79 9.01
C GLY A 131 -3.12 25.54 9.46
N PHE A 132 -2.19 25.31 8.52
CA PHE A 132 -0.78 24.96 8.79
C PHE A 132 0.19 26.14 8.54
N GLY A 133 -0.23 27.37 8.83
CA GLY A 133 0.67 28.53 8.84
C GLY A 133 1.27 28.92 7.48
N GLY A 134 0.58 28.66 6.38
CA GLY A 134 1.04 29.03 5.04
C GLY A 134 2.04 28.06 4.39
N VAL A 135 2.31 26.90 5.00
CA VAL A 135 3.05 25.83 4.33
C VAL A 135 2.16 25.24 3.22
N ALA A 136 2.49 25.57 1.98
CA ALA A 136 1.81 25.01 0.81
C ALA A 136 2.13 23.50 0.72
N LEU A 137 1.23 22.67 1.24
CA LEU A 137 1.21 21.24 0.99
C LEU A 137 0.99 21.03 -0.51
N SER A 138 2.09 20.80 -1.22
CA SER A 138 2.07 20.53 -2.65
C SER A 138 1.58 19.10 -2.84
N PHE A 139 0.29 18.95 -3.12
CA PHE A 139 -0.30 17.65 -3.46
C PHE A 139 -0.01 17.35 -4.92
N ASP A 140 1.12 16.70 -5.19
CA ASP A 140 1.51 16.31 -6.54
C ASP A 140 0.69 15.09 -6.99
N LEU A 141 -0.38 15.34 -7.73
CA LEU A 141 -1.24 14.34 -8.35
C LEU A 141 -0.50 13.70 -9.54
N ARG A 142 0.47 12.82 -9.26
CA ARG A 142 0.98 11.92 -10.28
C ARG A 142 -0.08 10.87 -10.58
N HIS A 143 -0.56 10.85 -11.82
CA HIS A 143 -1.52 9.86 -12.32
C HIS A 143 -1.02 8.43 -12.11
N ASP A 144 0.30 8.23 -12.10
CA ASP A 144 0.98 6.96 -11.80
C ASP A 144 0.59 6.38 -10.43
N LEU A 145 0.29 7.22 -9.42
CA LEU A 145 -0.07 6.77 -8.07
C LEU A 145 -1.40 6.01 -8.04
N ILE A 146 -2.32 6.32 -8.95
CA ILE A 146 -3.60 5.60 -9.08
C ILE A 146 -3.34 4.18 -9.61
N GLY A 147 -2.39 4.04 -10.54
CA GLY A 147 -1.97 2.73 -11.02
C GLY A 147 -1.36 1.89 -9.89
N TYR A 148 -0.47 2.50 -9.10
CA TYR A 148 0.16 1.84 -7.96
C TYR A 148 -0.83 1.47 -6.85
N SER A 149 -1.83 2.31 -6.55
CA SER A 149 -2.83 2.00 -5.52
C SER A 149 -3.71 0.82 -5.92
N ILE A 150 -4.14 0.75 -7.19
CA ILE A 150 -4.92 -0.39 -7.70
C ILE A 150 -4.07 -1.65 -7.69
N LEU A 151 -2.82 -1.58 -8.15
CA LEU A 151 -1.90 -2.72 -8.14
C LEU A 151 -1.66 -3.22 -6.71
N PHE A 152 -1.50 -2.30 -5.76
CA PHE A 152 -1.33 -2.62 -4.35
C PHE A 152 -2.59 -3.28 -3.76
N ALA A 153 -3.78 -2.77 -4.07
CA ALA A 153 -5.04 -3.36 -3.65
C ALA A 153 -5.22 -4.80 -4.19
N LEU A 154 -4.86 -5.03 -5.46
CA LEU A 154 -4.86 -6.36 -6.07
C LEU A 154 -3.87 -7.30 -5.37
N GLY A 155 -2.64 -6.84 -5.14
CA GLY A 155 -1.61 -7.62 -4.44
C GLY A 155 -2.03 -7.98 -3.02
N LEU A 156 -2.58 -7.03 -2.26
CA LEU A 156 -3.04 -7.27 -0.90
C LEU A 156 -4.20 -8.28 -0.85
N ASN A 157 -5.20 -8.14 -1.72
CA ASN A 157 -6.33 -9.08 -1.78
C ASN A 157 -5.89 -10.47 -2.24
N PHE A 158 -4.96 -10.56 -3.19
CA PHE A 158 -4.39 -11.82 -3.62
C PHE A 158 -3.67 -12.55 -2.48
N LEU A 159 -2.81 -11.83 -1.74
CA LEU A 159 -2.08 -12.40 -0.61
C LEU A 159 -3.01 -12.80 0.55
N ALA A 160 -3.95 -11.93 0.91
CA ALA A 160 -4.92 -12.20 1.97
C ALA A 160 -5.90 -13.31 1.61
N GLY A 161 -6.30 -13.40 0.33
CA GLY A 161 -7.22 -14.40 -0.21
C GLY A 161 -6.58 -15.77 -0.46
N LEU A 162 -5.24 -15.85 -0.50
CA LEU A 162 -4.54 -17.11 -0.75
C LEU A 162 -4.80 -18.15 0.35
N TYR A 163 -4.65 -17.77 1.61
CA TYR A 163 -4.91 -18.66 2.74
C TYR A 163 -6.33 -19.26 2.74
N PRO A 164 -7.42 -18.46 2.66
CA PRO A 164 -8.76 -19.02 2.60
C PRO A 164 -9.03 -19.83 1.32
N ALA A 165 -8.47 -19.42 0.17
CA ALA A 165 -8.62 -20.16 -1.09
C ALA A 165 -8.02 -21.57 -1.00
N VAL A 166 -6.82 -21.71 -0.40
CA VAL A 166 -6.22 -23.02 -0.15
C VAL A 166 -7.12 -23.84 0.76
N ARG A 167 -7.58 -23.24 1.87
CA ARG A 167 -8.46 -23.93 2.83
C ARG A 167 -9.76 -24.42 2.19
N ALA A 168 -10.35 -23.66 1.26
CA ALA A 168 -11.53 -24.09 0.50
C ALA A 168 -11.23 -25.26 -0.44
N SER A 169 -10.06 -25.25 -1.08
CA SER A 169 -9.66 -26.30 -2.03
C SER A 169 -9.34 -27.65 -1.38
N ASP A 170 -9.06 -27.64 -0.06
CA ASP A 170 -8.72 -28.83 0.73
C ASP A 170 -9.92 -29.42 1.51
N LEU A 171 -11.13 -28.91 1.28
CA LEU A 171 -12.35 -29.47 1.87
C LEU A 171 -12.58 -30.92 1.41
N ASP A 172 -13.06 -31.76 2.33
CA ASP A 172 -13.48 -33.13 2.01
C ASP A 172 -14.87 -33.07 1.33
N PRO A 173 -15.02 -33.55 0.08
CA PRO A 173 -16.29 -33.50 -0.65
C PRO A 173 -17.43 -34.21 0.08
N VAL A 174 -17.15 -35.33 0.76
CA VAL A 174 -18.18 -36.12 1.45
C VAL A 174 -18.68 -35.34 2.67
N GLN A 175 -17.77 -34.79 3.46
CA GLN A 175 -18.11 -33.95 4.61
C GLN A 175 -18.76 -32.63 4.19
N ALA A 176 -18.35 -32.04 3.07
CA ALA A 176 -18.91 -30.79 2.56
C ALA A 176 -20.35 -30.95 2.04
N ILE A 177 -20.70 -32.13 1.51
CA ILE A 177 -22.07 -32.43 1.10
C ILE A 177 -22.93 -32.84 2.31
N ALA A 178 -22.32 -33.51 3.30
CA ALA A 178 -22.98 -33.92 4.54
C ALA A 178 -23.05 -32.80 5.61
N SER A 179 -22.34 -31.68 5.43
CA SER A 179 -22.45 -30.52 6.28
C SER A 179 -23.78 -29.83 5.99
N GLU A 180 -24.73 -30.07 6.89
CA GLU A 180 -26.18 -29.80 6.88
C GLU A 180 -27.05 -30.96 6.33
#